data_AF-A0A147B7S1-F1
#
_entry.id   AF-A0A147B7S1-F1
#
_cell.length_a   1.000
_cell.length_b   1.000
_cell.length_c   1.000
_cell.angle_alpha   90.00
_cell.angle_beta   90.00
_cell.angle_gamma   90.00
#
_symmetry.space_group_name_H-M   'P 1'
#
loop_
_entity.id
_entity.type
_entity.pdbx_description
1 polymer ?
#
loop_
_entity_poly.entity_id
_entity_poly.type
_entity_poly.pdbx_seq_one_letter_code
_entity_poly.pdbx_strand_id
1 'polypeptide(L)'
;LETRLRDLVTRVRKRLTRGGITVRDVRINGGAASYVLAPDAAPVYNDLDVIFGCDLGDGGFDRVKAAVLDALGELLECTTPASKRPSPCALKEAYVHKMVKVTSDGDRWSLMSLSNPLGRNVELKFVDSMRRQFEFSVDSFQILLDSLLLFLECAPLAEGFYPTVVAESVYGNFAEACSHLSRRLIATRNPEEIRGGGLLKYCHLLAR
;
A
#
# COMPACT_ATOMS: atom_id res chain seq x y z
N LEU A 1 -1.25 17.38 -7.49
CA LEU A 1 -0.78 17.32 -6.08
C LEU A 1 0.62 16.74 -6.08
N GLU A 2 1.60 17.45 -5.52
CA GLU A 2 2.95 16.93 -5.30
C GLU A 2 3.11 16.65 -3.81
N THR A 3 3.42 15.41 -3.43
CA THR A 3 3.54 14.99 -2.03
C THR A 3 4.46 13.79 -1.90
N ARG A 4 5.05 13.61 -0.71
CA ARG A 4 5.81 12.40 -0.38
C ARG A 4 4.85 11.32 0.09
N LEU A 5 5.14 10.06 -0.25
CA LEU A 5 4.34 8.91 0.21
C LEU A 5 4.19 8.91 1.74
N ARG A 6 5.27 9.21 2.46
CA ARG A 6 5.27 9.36 3.93
C ARG A 6 4.19 10.33 4.40
N ASP A 7 4.12 11.51 3.80
CA ASP A 7 3.23 12.57 4.28
C ASP A 7 1.77 12.22 4.01
N LEU A 8 1.48 11.57 2.87
CA LEU A 8 0.16 10.99 2.58
C LEU A 8 -0.22 9.90 3.59
N VAL A 9 0.66 8.92 3.78
CA VAL A 9 0.41 7.77 4.67
C VAL A 9 0.20 8.23 6.11
N THR A 10 1.02 9.16 6.62
CA THR A 10 0.89 9.71 7.97
C THR A 10 -0.45 10.44 8.16
N ARG A 11 -0.89 11.24 7.17
CA ARG A 11 -2.19 11.94 7.25
C ARG A 11 -3.37 10.98 7.18
N VAL A 12 -3.32 10.00 6.28
CA VAL A 12 -4.35 8.95 6.19
C VAL A 12 -4.46 8.20 7.52
N ARG A 13 -3.34 7.74 8.10
CA ARG A 13 -3.32 7.09 9.42
C ARG A 13 -3.97 7.96 10.49
N LYS A 14 -3.58 9.23 10.59
CA LYS A 14 -4.15 10.18 11.56
C LYS A 14 -5.65 10.38 11.37
N ARG A 15 -6.12 10.46 10.13
CA ARG A 15 -7.56 10.62 9.81
C ARG A 15 -8.36 9.36 10.11
N LEU A 16 -7.83 8.17 9.83
CA LEU A 16 -8.44 6.90 10.21
C LEU A 16 -8.64 6.80 11.73
N THR A 17 -7.58 7.07 12.50
CA THR A 17 -7.65 7.01 13.97
C THR A 17 -8.63 8.04 14.54
N ARG A 18 -8.64 9.27 14.01
CA ARG A 18 -9.65 10.28 14.39
C ARG A 18 -11.09 9.87 14.03
N GLY A 19 -11.26 9.12 12.94
CA GLY A 19 -12.53 8.54 12.54
C GLY A 19 -12.93 7.27 13.32
N GLY A 20 -12.18 6.90 14.37
CA GLY A 20 -12.47 5.72 15.18
C GLY A 20 -12.18 4.40 14.46
N ILE A 21 -11.26 4.40 13.49
CA ILE A 21 -10.70 3.18 12.88
C ILE A 21 -9.35 2.90 13.55
N THR A 22 -9.24 1.73 14.17
CA THR A 22 -7.97 1.24 14.70
C THR A 22 -7.07 0.80 13.55
N VAL A 23 -5.87 1.37 13.46
CA VAL A 23 -4.83 0.97 12.50
C VAL A 23 -3.81 0.14 13.26
N ARG A 24 -3.75 -1.16 12.94
CA ARG A 24 -2.86 -2.16 13.55
C ARG A 24 -1.44 -2.02 13.03
N ASP A 25 -1.29 -1.85 11.72
CA ASP A 25 0.01 -1.64 11.06
C ASP A 25 -0.15 -0.90 9.72
N VAL A 26 0.97 -0.36 9.24
CA VAL A 26 1.10 0.12 7.86
C VAL A 26 2.27 -0.57 7.19
N ARG A 27 2.05 -1.07 5.96
CA ARG A 27 3.03 -1.86 5.21
C ARG A 27 3.15 -1.34 3.79
N ILE A 28 4.35 -1.40 3.21
CA ILE A 28 4.53 -1.30 1.75
C ILE A 28 4.60 -2.71 1.16
N ASN A 29 3.90 -2.93 0.05
CA ASN A 29 3.76 -4.23 -0.60
C ASN A 29 4.14 -4.12 -2.10
N GLY A 30 4.00 -5.23 -2.82
CA GLY A 30 4.10 -5.28 -4.27
C GLY A 30 5.53 -5.12 -4.77
N GLY A 31 5.66 -4.66 -6.01
CA GLY A 31 6.97 -4.52 -6.65
C GLY A 31 7.90 -3.55 -5.92
N ALA A 32 7.35 -2.57 -5.20
CA ALA A 32 8.14 -1.61 -4.42
C ALA A 32 8.85 -2.30 -3.23
N ALA A 33 8.19 -3.22 -2.55
CA ALA A 33 8.82 -4.01 -1.48
C ALA A 33 9.95 -4.89 -2.03
N SER A 34 9.71 -5.56 -3.16
CA SER A 34 10.74 -6.38 -3.83
C SER A 34 11.94 -5.54 -4.29
N TYR A 35 11.71 -4.33 -4.82
CA TYR A 35 12.76 -3.38 -5.21
C TYR A 35 13.62 -2.96 -4.01
N VAL A 36 12.99 -2.67 -2.86
CA VAL A 36 13.73 -2.31 -1.63
C VAL A 36 14.59 -3.47 -1.13
N LEU A 37 14.11 -4.71 -1.22
CA LEU A 37 14.82 -5.89 -0.72
C LEU A 37 15.93 -6.39 -1.66
N ALA A 38 15.74 -6.28 -2.97
CA ALA A 38 16.71 -6.73 -3.97
C ALA A 38 16.68 -5.83 -5.22
N PRO A 39 17.28 -4.63 -5.16
CA PRO A 39 17.21 -3.66 -6.24
C PRO A 39 17.79 -4.17 -7.56
N ASP A 40 18.82 -5.02 -7.50
CA ASP A 40 19.44 -5.62 -8.71
C ASP A 40 18.55 -6.71 -9.34
N ALA A 41 17.79 -7.44 -8.52
CA ALA A 41 16.93 -8.53 -8.99
C ALA A 41 15.55 -8.03 -9.45
N ALA A 42 15.04 -6.98 -8.81
CA ALA A 42 13.75 -6.37 -9.11
C ALA A 42 13.89 -4.86 -9.37
N PRO A 43 14.57 -4.44 -10.45
CA PRO A 43 14.97 -3.04 -10.67
C PRO A 43 13.80 -2.08 -10.97
N VAL A 44 12.60 -2.61 -11.21
CA VAL A 44 11.43 -1.83 -11.61
C VAL A 44 10.21 -2.27 -10.83
N TYR A 45 9.50 -1.28 -10.30
CA TYR A 45 8.15 -1.40 -9.77
C TYR A 45 7.20 -0.46 -10.53
N ASN A 46 5.95 -0.87 -10.65
CA ASN A 46 4.93 -0.14 -11.40
C ASN A 46 4.18 0.81 -10.48
N ASP A 47 3.52 0.30 -9.44
CA ASP A 47 2.72 1.09 -8.51
C ASP A 47 3.32 1.07 -7.09
N LEU A 48 2.86 1.99 -6.26
CA LEU A 48 3.16 2.04 -4.82
C LEU A 48 1.97 1.49 -4.04
N ASP A 49 2.09 0.24 -3.61
CA ASP A 49 1.05 -0.45 -2.84
C ASP A 49 1.27 -0.25 -1.33
N VAL A 50 0.36 0.46 -0.67
CA VAL A 50 0.38 0.62 0.79
C VAL A 50 -0.81 -0.10 1.40
N ILE A 51 -0.52 -0.98 2.35
CA ILE A 51 -1.52 -1.70 3.15
C ILE A 51 -1.64 -1.05 4.52
N PHE A 52 -2.85 -0.69 4.92
CA PHE A 52 -3.23 -0.36 6.28
C PHE A 52 -3.96 -1.59 6.84
N GLY A 53 -3.33 -2.32 7.76
CA GLY A 53 -4.04 -3.31 8.56
C GLY A 53 -4.94 -2.57 9.55
N CYS A 54 -6.26 -2.70 9.43
CA CYS A 54 -7.18 -1.91 10.24
C CYS A 54 -8.51 -2.61 10.53
N ASP A 55 -9.11 -2.30 11.69
CA ASP A 55 -10.42 -2.82 12.06
C ASP A 55 -11.51 -1.99 11.37
N LEU A 56 -12.13 -2.51 10.31
CA LEU A 56 -13.11 -1.74 9.55
C LEU A 56 -14.42 -1.62 10.33
N GLY A 57 -14.90 -2.71 10.95
CA GLY A 57 -16.18 -2.71 11.67
C GLY A 57 -17.33 -2.11 10.85
N ASP A 58 -18.43 -1.76 11.49
CA ASP A 58 -19.59 -1.20 10.79
C ASP A 58 -19.34 0.25 10.35
N GLY A 59 -19.76 0.58 9.13
CA GLY A 59 -19.48 1.89 8.52
C GLY A 59 -17.99 2.15 8.22
N GLY A 60 -17.10 1.17 8.41
CA GLY A 60 -15.65 1.34 8.20
C GLY A 60 -15.29 1.82 6.80
N PHE A 61 -15.98 1.32 5.78
CA PHE A 61 -15.74 1.69 4.38
C PHE A 61 -15.97 3.18 4.11
N ASP A 62 -17.05 3.75 4.65
CA ASP A 62 -17.36 5.16 4.47
C ASP A 62 -16.39 6.04 5.27
N ARG A 63 -16.00 5.59 6.46
CA ARG A 63 -14.99 6.24 7.29
C ARG A 63 -13.59 6.22 6.65
N VAL A 64 -13.19 5.12 6.02
CA VAL A 64 -11.96 5.03 5.21
C VAL A 64 -12.00 6.02 4.04
N LYS A 65 -13.09 6.02 3.28
CA LYS A 65 -13.27 6.94 2.15
C LYS A 65 -13.15 8.39 2.61
N ALA A 66 -13.87 8.76 3.67
CA ALA A 66 -13.78 10.10 4.24
C ALA A 66 -12.36 10.44 4.69
N ALA A 67 -11.67 9.53 5.38
CA ALA A 67 -10.33 9.74 5.88
C ALA A 67 -9.30 10.03 4.77
N VAL A 68 -9.36 9.33 3.64
CA VAL A 68 -8.45 9.60 2.52
C VAL A 68 -8.80 10.89 1.80
N LEU A 69 -10.08 11.17 1.55
CA LEU A 69 -10.47 12.43 0.90
C LEU A 69 -10.10 13.64 1.77
N ASP A 70 -10.28 13.54 3.08
CA ASP A 70 -9.81 14.55 4.04
C ASP A 70 -8.28 14.70 3.99
N ALA A 71 -7.53 13.60 3.98
CA ALA A 71 -6.06 13.64 3.90
C ALA A 71 -5.57 14.29 2.60
N LEU A 72 -6.23 14.03 1.47
CA LEU A 72 -5.96 14.70 0.19
C LEU A 72 -6.28 16.19 0.26
N GLY A 73 -7.42 16.55 0.88
CA GLY A 73 -7.80 17.94 1.13
C GLY A 73 -6.73 18.68 1.93
N GLU A 74 -6.28 18.12 3.05
CA GLU A 74 -5.22 18.72 3.89
C GLU A 74 -3.90 18.91 3.13
N LEU A 75 -3.51 17.96 2.29
CA LEU A 75 -2.29 18.08 1.48
C LEU A 75 -2.39 19.21 0.47
N LEU A 76 -3.58 19.45 -0.09
CA LEU A 76 -3.82 20.57 -0.99
C LEU A 76 -3.85 21.91 -0.26
N GLU A 77 -4.32 21.96 0.98
CA GLU A 77 -4.32 23.17 1.80
C GLU A 77 -2.92 23.69 2.10
N CYS A 78 -1.92 22.80 2.17
CA CYS A 78 -0.51 23.23 2.23
C CYS A 78 -0.05 23.99 0.98
N THR A 79 -0.80 23.91 -0.12
CA THR A 79 -0.45 24.50 -1.43
C THR A 79 -1.47 25.48 -1.98
N THR A 80 -2.67 25.59 -1.36
CA THR A 80 -3.79 26.38 -1.90
C THR A 80 -4.48 27.22 -0.83
N PRO A 81 -4.93 28.46 -1.14
CA PRO A 81 -5.68 29.29 -0.21
C PRO A 81 -7.00 28.63 0.22
N ALA A 82 -7.40 28.83 1.48
CA ALA A 82 -8.61 28.25 2.07
C ALA A 82 -9.91 28.56 1.28
N SER A 83 -9.95 29.68 0.55
CA SER A 83 -11.08 30.11 -0.28
C SER A 83 -11.29 29.27 -1.55
N LYS A 84 -10.35 28.38 -1.91
CA LYS A 84 -10.43 27.50 -3.09
C LYS A 84 -10.45 26.01 -2.71
N ARG A 85 -10.86 25.68 -1.49
CA ARG A 85 -10.93 24.28 -1.06
C ARG A 85 -11.92 23.48 -1.92
N PRO A 86 -11.46 22.44 -2.63
CA PRO A 86 -12.33 21.57 -3.38
C PRO A 86 -13.23 20.76 -2.44
N SER A 87 -14.45 20.47 -2.89
CA SER A 87 -15.34 19.56 -2.16
C SER A 87 -14.81 18.12 -2.18
N PRO A 88 -15.22 17.24 -1.25
CA PRO A 88 -14.84 15.83 -1.28
C PRO A 88 -15.20 15.13 -2.60
N CYS A 89 -16.30 15.52 -3.26
CA CYS A 89 -16.67 15.00 -4.58
C CYS A 89 -15.66 15.43 -5.65
N ALA A 90 -15.29 16.71 -5.67
CA ALA A 90 -14.29 17.22 -6.62
C ALA A 90 -12.91 16.57 -6.40
N LEU A 91 -12.52 16.32 -5.14
CA LEU A 91 -11.29 15.59 -4.82
C LEU A 91 -11.33 14.15 -5.33
N LYS A 92 -12.44 13.46 -5.10
CA LYS A 92 -12.63 12.10 -5.59
C LYS A 92 -12.51 12.05 -7.11
N GLU A 93 -13.21 12.92 -7.83
CA GLU A 93 -13.19 12.96 -9.30
C GLU A 93 -11.81 13.31 -9.86
N ALA A 94 -11.07 14.20 -9.19
CA ALA A 94 -9.75 14.64 -9.66
C ALA A 94 -8.63 13.64 -9.38
N TYR A 95 -8.66 12.96 -8.23
CA TYR A 95 -7.51 12.19 -7.73
C TYR A 95 -7.75 10.69 -7.57
N VAL A 96 -9.00 10.23 -7.47
CA VAL A 96 -9.31 8.81 -7.22
C VAL A 96 -9.70 8.14 -8.53
N HIS A 97 -8.81 7.31 -9.05
CA HIS A 97 -9.03 6.57 -10.30
C HIS A 97 -9.92 5.34 -10.11
N LYS A 98 -9.76 4.63 -8.99
CA LYS A 98 -10.45 3.36 -8.73
C LYS A 98 -10.78 3.23 -7.25
N MET A 99 -11.98 2.74 -6.96
CA MET A 99 -12.40 2.36 -5.60
C MET A 99 -12.94 0.93 -5.63
N VAL A 100 -12.52 0.12 -4.67
CA VAL A 100 -13.00 -1.27 -4.49
C VAL A 100 -13.39 -1.50 -3.04
N LYS A 101 -14.47 -2.26 -2.85
CA LYS A 101 -14.94 -2.75 -1.57
C LYS A 101 -15.21 -4.25 -1.69
N VAL A 102 -14.67 -5.04 -0.76
CA VAL A 102 -14.87 -6.48 -0.69
C VAL A 102 -15.32 -6.87 0.71
N THR A 103 -16.38 -7.67 0.78
CA THR A 103 -17.00 -8.18 2.01
C THR A 103 -17.55 -9.60 1.78
N SER A 104 -16.79 -10.48 1.14
CA SER A 104 -17.23 -11.81 0.69
C SER A 104 -16.21 -12.88 1.09
N ASP A 105 -16.67 -14.12 1.32
CA ASP A 105 -15.81 -15.31 1.53
C ASP A 105 -14.79 -15.20 2.68
N GLY A 106 -15.08 -14.37 3.69
CA GLY A 106 -14.17 -14.07 4.80
C GLY A 106 -13.19 -12.92 4.52
N ASP A 107 -13.19 -12.35 3.32
CA ASP A 107 -12.44 -11.15 2.97
C ASP A 107 -13.23 -9.89 3.32
N ARG A 108 -12.58 -8.94 4.02
CA ARG A 108 -13.12 -7.62 4.34
C ARG A 108 -12.02 -6.58 4.15
N TRP A 109 -12.07 -5.88 3.03
CA TRP A 109 -11.06 -4.87 2.69
C TRP A 109 -11.55 -3.85 1.66
N SER A 110 -10.89 -2.69 1.62
CA SER A 110 -11.13 -1.64 0.64
C SER A 110 -9.84 -1.25 -0.07
N LEU A 111 -9.94 -0.75 -1.30
CA LEU A 111 -8.81 -0.20 -2.04
C LEU A 111 -9.23 1.12 -2.68
N MET A 112 -8.35 2.11 -2.62
CA MET A 112 -8.44 3.33 -3.40
C MET A 112 -7.14 3.58 -4.13
N SER A 113 -7.22 3.63 -5.46
CA SER A 113 -6.08 3.89 -6.34
C SER A 113 -6.09 5.36 -6.70
N LEU A 114 -5.01 6.06 -6.34
CA LEU A 114 -4.78 7.46 -6.64
C LEU A 114 -3.97 7.58 -7.93
N SER A 115 -4.47 8.38 -8.87
CA SER A 115 -3.81 8.54 -10.17
C SER A 115 -2.54 9.38 -10.05
N ASN A 116 -1.48 8.92 -10.69
CA ASN A 116 -0.32 9.75 -11.01
C ASN A 116 -0.24 9.92 -12.54
N PRO A 117 -0.51 11.12 -13.08
CA PRO A 117 -0.44 11.37 -14.53
C PRO A 117 0.95 11.11 -15.14
N LEU A 118 2.02 11.13 -14.33
CA LEU A 118 3.39 10.84 -14.76
C LEU A 118 3.72 9.33 -14.71
N GLY A 119 2.73 8.49 -14.41
CA GLY A 119 2.87 7.05 -14.20
C GLY A 119 3.13 6.69 -12.74
N ARG A 120 2.99 5.39 -12.40
CA ARG A 120 3.08 4.83 -11.05
C ARG A 120 2.02 5.36 -10.08
N ASN A 121 0.90 4.65 -10.02
CA ASN A 121 -0.21 5.00 -9.15
C ASN A 121 0.14 4.70 -7.68
N VAL A 122 -0.59 5.33 -6.76
CA VAL A 122 -0.51 5.00 -5.34
C VAL A 122 -1.78 4.25 -4.95
N GLU A 123 -1.64 2.99 -4.58
CA GLU A 123 -2.76 2.16 -4.15
C GLU A 123 -2.80 2.10 -2.62
N LEU A 124 -3.87 2.65 -2.04
CA LEU A 124 -4.12 2.59 -0.60
C LEU A 124 -5.12 1.47 -0.33
N LYS A 125 -4.65 0.40 0.32
CA LYS A 125 -5.43 -0.79 0.64
C LYS A 125 -5.68 -0.86 2.14
N PHE A 126 -6.93 -1.00 2.54
CA PHE A 126 -7.37 -1.01 3.94
C PHE A 126 -7.91 -2.40 4.24
N VAL A 127 -7.16 -3.18 5.02
CA VAL A 127 -7.37 -4.62 5.19
C VAL A 127 -7.79 -4.92 6.62
N ASP A 128 -9.04 -5.38 6.77
CA ASP A 128 -9.52 -5.99 8.01
C ASP A 128 -9.16 -7.47 8.01
N SER A 129 -9.66 -8.20 7.02
CA SER A 129 -9.33 -9.61 6.77
C SER A 129 -9.08 -9.84 5.27
N MET A 130 -8.06 -10.65 4.96
CA MET A 130 -7.71 -11.03 3.60
C MET A 130 -7.08 -12.42 3.58
N ARG A 131 -7.74 -13.34 2.88
CA ARG A 131 -7.26 -14.72 2.69
C ARG A 131 -6.11 -14.77 1.70
N ARG A 132 -6.20 -14.00 0.61
CA ARG A 132 -5.27 -14.04 -0.51
C ARG A 132 -4.37 -12.83 -0.51
N GLN A 133 -3.18 -12.98 0.07
CA GLN A 133 -2.26 -11.86 0.27
C GLN A 133 -1.13 -11.80 -0.77
N PHE A 134 -0.94 -12.84 -1.59
CA PHE A 134 0.04 -12.90 -2.67
C PHE A 134 -0.42 -13.80 -3.82
N GLU A 135 0.25 -13.71 -4.97
CA GLU A 135 0.04 -14.62 -6.11
C GLU A 135 1.30 -15.46 -6.37
N PHE A 136 2.48 -14.83 -6.34
CA PHE A 136 3.77 -15.48 -6.49
C PHE A 136 4.74 -15.06 -5.38
N SER A 137 5.70 -15.91 -5.05
CA SER A 137 6.69 -15.64 -4.00
C SER A 137 7.42 -14.30 -4.19
N VAL A 138 7.74 -13.92 -5.43
CA VAL A 138 8.44 -12.68 -5.79
C VAL A 138 7.65 -11.39 -5.51
N ASP A 139 6.33 -11.50 -5.28
CA ASP A 139 5.43 -10.37 -4.96
C ASP A 139 4.82 -10.47 -3.55
N SER A 140 5.34 -11.37 -2.73
CA SER A 140 4.81 -11.67 -1.40
C SER A 140 5.40 -10.83 -0.27
N PHE A 141 6.27 -9.88 -0.58
CA PHE A 141 7.00 -9.12 0.43
C PHE A 141 6.20 -7.94 0.96
N GLN A 142 6.14 -7.82 2.28
CA GLN A 142 5.53 -6.69 2.96
C GLN A 142 6.53 -6.11 3.96
N ILE A 143 6.81 -4.82 3.86
CA ILE A 143 7.74 -4.13 4.77
C ILE A 143 6.92 -3.26 5.72
N LEU A 144 7.04 -3.51 7.03
CA LEU A 144 6.35 -2.74 8.06
C LEU A 144 6.95 -1.35 8.15
N LEU A 145 6.11 -0.32 8.00
CA LEU A 145 6.54 1.07 7.98
C LEU A 145 6.47 1.75 9.35
N ASP A 146 5.81 1.14 10.34
CA ASP A 146 5.51 1.78 11.63
C ASP A 146 6.74 2.34 12.34
N SER A 147 7.81 1.55 12.49
CA SER A 147 9.07 2.00 13.11
C SER A 147 9.69 3.16 12.34
N LEU A 148 9.62 3.12 11.01
CA LEU A 148 10.17 4.16 10.13
C LEU A 148 9.37 5.46 10.20
N LEU A 149 8.03 5.36 10.16
CA LEU A 149 7.14 6.50 10.26
C LEU A 149 7.30 7.19 11.61
N LEU A 150 7.34 6.44 12.72
CA LEU A 150 7.55 6.98 14.06
C LEU A 150 8.92 7.67 14.19
N PHE A 151 9.98 7.02 13.72
CA PHE A 151 11.33 7.59 13.76
C PHE A 151 11.40 8.93 13.00
N LEU A 152 10.80 8.99 11.81
CA LEU A 152 10.80 10.19 10.96
C LEU A 152 9.95 11.34 11.53
N GLU A 153 9.07 11.09 12.50
CA GLU A 153 8.40 12.16 13.26
C GLU A 153 9.34 12.80 14.29
N CYS A 154 10.36 12.07 14.77
CA CYS A 154 11.26 12.51 15.82
C CYS A 154 12.62 13.01 15.30
N ALA A 155 13.16 12.39 14.26
CA ALA A 155 14.52 12.69 13.80
C ALA A 155 14.74 12.38 12.30
N PRO A 156 15.71 13.06 11.65
CA PRO A 156 16.12 12.71 10.29
C PRO A 156 16.93 11.40 10.27
N LEU A 157 16.87 10.67 9.16
CA LEU A 157 17.75 9.51 8.91
C LEU A 157 19.18 9.98 8.65
N ALA A 158 20.16 9.26 9.20
CA ALA A 158 21.56 9.40 8.86
C ALA A 158 22.27 8.05 8.87
N GLU A 159 23.48 7.99 8.32
CA GLU A 159 24.31 6.78 8.37
C GLU A 159 24.57 6.38 9.83
N GLY A 160 24.32 5.11 10.15
CA GLY A 160 24.36 4.61 11.53
C GLY A 160 23.25 5.12 12.46
N PHE A 161 22.32 5.96 11.96
CA PHE A 161 21.21 6.51 12.73
C PHE A 161 19.89 6.34 11.97
N TYR A 162 19.35 5.13 12.07
CA TYR A 162 18.11 4.71 11.42
C TYR A 162 17.39 3.66 12.28
N PRO A 163 16.05 3.54 12.18
CA PRO A 163 15.30 2.55 12.93
C PRO A 163 15.50 1.16 12.36
N THR A 164 15.28 0.14 13.18
CA THR A 164 15.09 -1.23 12.70
C THR A 164 13.74 -1.34 12.00
N VAL A 165 13.76 -1.80 10.74
CA VAL A 165 12.58 -2.02 9.90
C VAL A 165 12.44 -3.51 9.63
N VAL A 166 11.23 -4.04 9.74
CA VAL A 166 10.94 -5.47 9.56
C VAL A 166 10.29 -5.69 8.20
N ALA A 167 10.78 -6.69 7.47
CA ALA A 167 10.16 -7.19 6.26
C ALA A 167 9.69 -8.63 6.46
N GLU A 168 8.51 -8.93 5.94
CA GLU A 168 7.87 -10.24 6.02
C GLU A 168 7.55 -10.75 4.61
N SER A 169 7.39 -12.06 4.47
CA SER A 169 6.93 -12.68 3.24
C SER A 169 5.68 -13.49 3.53
N VAL A 170 4.56 -13.07 2.95
CA VAL A 170 3.28 -13.78 3.10
C VAL A 170 3.23 -15.08 2.29
N TYR A 171 4.28 -15.39 1.51
CA TYR A 171 4.51 -16.71 0.90
C TYR A 171 4.79 -17.79 1.97
N GLY A 172 5.26 -17.38 3.15
CA GLY A 172 5.44 -18.23 4.33
C GLY A 172 6.91 -18.34 4.77
N ASN A 173 7.85 -18.57 3.85
CA ASN A 173 9.29 -18.58 4.17
C ASN A 173 10.00 -17.41 3.49
N PHE A 174 10.48 -16.47 4.30
CA PHE A 174 11.14 -15.25 3.83
C PHE A 174 12.43 -15.54 3.04
N ALA A 175 13.30 -16.41 3.57
CA ALA A 175 14.57 -16.73 2.91
C ALA A 175 14.36 -17.45 1.57
N GLU A 176 13.35 -18.33 1.50
CA GLU A 176 12.95 -18.99 0.25
C GLU A 176 12.42 -17.98 -0.77
N ALA A 177 11.53 -17.06 -0.37
CA ALA A 177 11.04 -16.01 -1.26
C ALA A 177 12.18 -15.10 -1.75
N CYS A 178 13.15 -14.74 -0.89
CA CYS A 178 14.34 -13.98 -1.29
C CYS A 178 15.21 -14.76 -2.29
N SER A 179 15.36 -16.07 -2.09
CA SER A 179 16.05 -16.95 -3.06
C SER A 179 15.34 -16.93 -4.41
N HIS A 180 14.00 -17.05 -4.43
CA HIS A 180 13.22 -16.96 -5.65
C HIS A 180 13.38 -15.60 -6.34
N LEU A 181 13.36 -14.51 -5.58
CA LEU A 181 13.56 -13.15 -6.10
C LEU A 181 14.95 -13.01 -6.75
N SER A 182 16.01 -13.38 -6.03
CA SER A 182 17.40 -13.27 -6.52
C SER A 182 17.68 -14.12 -7.75
N ARG A 183 17.05 -15.31 -7.86
CA ARG A 183 17.24 -16.26 -8.95
C ARG A 183 16.20 -16.13 -10.06
N ARG A 184 15.29 -15.14 -9.98
CA ARG A 184 14.17 -14.93 -10.92
C ARG A 184 13.29 -16.17 -11.10
N LEU A 185 13.00 -16.87 -10.01
CA LEU A 185 12.14 -18.05 -10.01
C LEU A 185 10.68 -17.65 -9.81
N ILE A 186 9.79 -18.20 -10.64
CA ILE A 186 8.35 -18.03 -10.50
C ILE A 186 7.81 -19.21 -9.71
N ALA A 187 7.38 -18.96 -8.47
CA ALA A 187 6.84 -19.99 -7.60
C ALA A 187 5.58 -19.50 -6.87
N THR A 188 4.61 -20.39 -6.71
CA THR A 188 3.38 -20.20 -5.92
C THR A 188 3.08 -21.47 -5.12
N ARG A 189 2.44 -21.35 -3.95
CA ARG A 189 2.05 -22.49 -3.10
C ARG A 189 0.57 -22.83 -3.21
N ASN A 190 -0.26 -21.84 -3.59
CA ASN A 190 -1.71 -21.93 -3.59
C ASN A 190 -2.25 -21.61 -5.00
N PRO A 191 -1.90 -22.38 -6.04
CA PRO A 191 -2.35 -22.09 -7.41
C PRO A 191 -3.87 -22.02 -7.55
N GLU A 192 -4.62 -22.77 -6.73
CA GLU A 192 -6.08 -22.76 -6.65
C GLU A 192 -6.67 -21.43 -6.15
N GLU A 193 -5.87 -20.59 -5.47
CA GLU A 193 -6.30 -19.29 -4.98
C GLU A 193 -6.04 -18.17 -6.00
N ILE A 194 -5.31 -18.44 -7.09
CA ILE A 194 -5.04 -17.48 -8.15
C ILE A 194 -6.33 -17.21 -8.95
N ARG A 195 -6.69 -15.93 -9.11
CA ARG A 195 -7.86 -15.49 -9.91
C ARG A 195 -7.42 -14.96 -11.27
N GLY A 196 -8.37 -14.47 -12.08
CA GLY A 196 -8.19 -14.13 -13.49
C GLY A 196 -7.00 -13.22 -13.85
N GLY A 197 -6.50 -12.40 -12.93
CA GLY A 197 -5.28 -11.59 -13.14
C GLY A 197 -3.97 -12.38 -13.14
N GLY A 198 -3.95 -13.58 -12.56
CA GLY A 198 -2.71 -14.32 -12.33
C GLY A 198 -2.02 -14.84 -13.58
N LEU A 199 -2.77 -15.19 -14.65
CA LEU A 199 -2.16 -15.56 -15.92
C LEU A 199 -1.41 -14.37 -16.54
N LEU A 200 -2.01 -13.17 -16.51
CA LEU A 200 -1.35 -11.96 -17.02
C LEU A 200 -0.11 -11.62 -16.20
N LYS A 201 -0.18 -11.79 -14.87
CA LYS A 201 0.97 -11.61 -13.99
C LYS A 201 2.07 -12.63 -14.26
N TYR A 202 1.72 -13.89 -14.48
CA TYR A 202 2.65 -14.95 -14.86
C TYR A 202 3.37 -14.61 -16.18
N CYS A 203 2.62 -14.23 -17.22
CA CYS A 203 3.19 -13.79 -18.50
C CYS A 203 4.10 -12.57 -18.33
N HIS A 204 3.73 -11.62 -17.47
CA HIS A 204 4.57 -10.47 -17.14
C HIS A 204 5.89 -10.90 -16.47
N LEU A 205 5.86 -11.86 -15.55
CA LEU A 205 7.06 -12.39 -14.91
C LEU A 205 7.95 -13.17 -15.89
N LEU A 206 7.38 -13.89 -16.85
CA LEU A 206 8.14 -14.58 -17.90
C LEU A 206 8.87 -13.63 -18.85
N ALA A 207 8.34 -12.42 -19.05
CA ALA A 207 8.91 -11.43 -19.96
C ALA A 207 10.05 -10.60 -19.34
N ARG A 208 10.42 -10.86 -18.07
CA ARG A 208 11.42 -10.11 -17.29
C ARG A 208 12.66 -10.94 -16.98
#